data_AF-A0A355SVR4-F1
#
_entry.id   AF-A0A355SVR4-F1
#
_cell.length_a   1.000
_cell.length_b   1.000
_cell.length_c   1.000
_cell.angle_alpha   90.00
_cell.angle_beta   90.00
_cell.angle_gamma   90.00
#
_symmetry.space_group_name_H-M   'P 1'
#
loop_
_entity.id
_entity.type
_entity.pdbx_description
1 polymer ?
#
loop_
_entity_poly.entity_id
_entity_poly.type
_entity_poly.pdbx_seq_one_letter_code
_entity_poly.pdbx_strand_id
1 'polypeptide(L)' 'NQTDSEAARLLATAGNLFKAYTLPNCSCEGLAQHLHGIFDTMVREHTKGRAWITETEILEDSKNSAAYRPA' A
#
# COMPACT_ATOMS: atom_id res chain seq x y z
N ASN A 1 3.44 -10.21 3.66
CA ASN A 1 2.59 -10.62 2.52
C ASN A 1 1.49 -11.58 2.95
N GLN A 2 0.36 -11.62 2.24
CA GLN A 2 -0.77 -12.51 2.58
C GLN A 2 -0.44 -14.00 2.42
N THR A 3 0.41 -14.34 1.45
CA THR A 3 0.85 -15.71 1.18
C THR A 3 2.17 -16.07 1.87
N ASP A 4 2.61 -15.24 2.82
CA ASP A 4 3.85 -15.46 3.56
C ASP A 4 3.65 -16.59 4.59
N SER A 5 4.45 -17.66 4.48
CA SER A 5 4.37 -18.82 5.35
C SER A 5 4.70 -18.51 6.81
N GLU A 6 5.50 -17.47 7.07
CA GLU A 6 5.90 -17.08 8.42
C GLU A 6 4.90 -16.16 9.11
N ALA A 7 3.92 -15.61 8.37
CA ALA A 7 2.98 -14.62 8.89
C ALA A 7 2.21 -15.13 10.12
N ALA A 8 1.70 -16.37 10.07
CA ALA A 8 0.96 -16.95 11.18
C ALA A 8 1.81 -17.10 12.45
N ARG A 9 3.07 -17.53 12.29
CA ARG A 9 4.01 -17.67 13.41
C ARG A 9 4.33 -16.31 14.03
N LEU A 10 4.64 -15.32 13.20
CA LEU A 10 4.98 -13.96 13.66
C LEU A 10 3.81 -13.30 14.42
N LEU A 11 2.59 -13.44 13.91
CA LEU A 11 1.39 -12.92 14.56
C LEU A 11 1.13 -13.60 15.91
N ALA A 12 1.34 -14.92 15.99
CA ALA A 12 1.18 -15.65 17.24
C ALA A 12 2.20 -15.23 18.31
N THR A 13 3.46 -14.97 17.91
CA THR A 13 4.54 -14.65 18.86
C THR A 13 4.63 -13.17 19.23
N ALA A 14 4.25 -12.27 18.32
CA ALA A 14 4.52 -10.84 18.44
C ALA A 14 3.34 -9.95 18.03
N GLY A 15 2.18 -10.50 17.68
CA GLY A 15 1.03 -9.74 17.22
C GLY A 15 0.41 -8.81 18.28
N ASN A 16 0.78 -8.95 19.55
CA ASN A 16 0.44 -8.00 20.60
C ASN A 16 1.33 -6.74 20.59
N LEU A 17 2.47 -6.75 19.90
CA LEU A 17 3.41 -5.62 19.82
C LEU A 17 3.05 -4.64 18.70
N PHE A 18 2.32 -5.09 17.68
CA PHE A 18 1.97 -4.26 16.52
C PHE A 18 0.62 -4.65 15.95
N LYS A 19 -0.06 -3.69 15.31
CA LYS A 19 -1.26 -3.96 14.52
C LYS A 19 -0.84 -4.36 13.11
N ALA A 20 -0.90 -5.65 12.81
CA ALA A 20 -0.58 -6.14 11.48
C ALA A 20 -1.56 -5.62 10.42
N TYR A 21 -1.03 -5.24 9.27
CA TYR A 21 -1.80 -4.89 8.09
C TYR A 21 -1.41 -5.83 6.96
N THR A 22 -2.25 -6.82 6.69
CA THR A 22 -1.94 -7.86 5.71
C THR A 22 -2.41 -7.43 4.32
N LEU A 23 -1.48 -7.42 3.37
CA LEU A 23 -1.71 -7.10 1.96
C LEU A 23 -1.46 -8.31 1.05
N PRO A 24 -2.19 -8.44 -0.06
CA PRO A 24 -1.91 -9.46 -1.08
C PRO A 24 -0.47 -9.36 -1.60
N ASN A 25 0.00 -8.13 -1.84
CA ASN A 25 1.37 -7.82 -2.21
C ASN A 25 1.85 -6.56 -1.46
N CYS A 26 2.91 -6.69 -0.66
CA CYS A 26 3.57 -5.63 0.09
C CYS A 26 4.92 -5.24 -0.52
N SER A 27 5.19 -5.58 -1.78
CA SER A 27 6.27 -4.94 -2.56
C SER A 27 5.97 -3.45 -2.74
N CYS A 28 6.98 -2.66 -3.12
CA CYS A 28 6.81 -1.23 -3.36
C CYS A 28 5.78 -0.94 -4.46
N GLU A 29 5.74 -1.76 -5.53
CA GLU A 29 4.72 -1.69 -6.58
C GLU A 29 3.33 -2.01 -6.05
N GLY A 30 3.21 -3.08 -5.24
CA GLY A 30 1.95 -3.48 -4.62
C GLY A 30 1.40 -2.41 -3.67
N LEU A 31 2.29 -1.79 -2.90
CA LEU A 31 1.97 -0.68 -2.02
C LEU A 31 1.55 0.56 -2.80
N ALA A 32 2.26 0.92 -3.88
CA ALA A 32 1.92 2.06 -4.72
C ALA A 32 0.50 1.94 -5.27
N GLN A 33 0.14 0.76 -5.79
CA GLN A 33 -1.19 0.49 -6.31
C GLN A 33 -2.27 0.49 -5.21
N HIS A 34 -1.99 -0.17 -4.08
CA HIS A 34 -2.93 -0.25 -2.95
C HIS A 34 -3.25 1.14 -2.38
N LEU A 35 -2.21 1.95 -2.18
CA LEU A 35 -2.35 3.31 -1.66
C LEU A 35 -3.01 4.25 -2.66
N HIS A 36 -2.72 4.11 -3.97
CA HIS A 36 -3.43 4.86 -5.00
C HIS A 36 -4.94 4.63 -4.93
N GLY A 37 -5.39 3.37 -4.85
CA GLY A 37 -6.81 3.05 -4.78
C GLY A 37 -7.53 3.69 -3.57
N ILE A 38 -6.86 3.75 -2.42
CA ILE A 38 -7.39 4.40 -1.21
C ILE A 38 -7.43 5.92 -1.39
N PHE A 39 -6.28 6.52 -1.71
CA PHE A 39 -6.15 7.97 -1.70
C PHE A 39 -6.88 8.63 -2.87
N ASP A 40 -6.90 8.02 -4.06
CA ASP A 40 -7.62 8.55 -5.21
C ASP A 40 -9.13 8.58 -4.95
N THR A 41 -9.67 7.52 -4.32
CA THR A 41 -11.08 7.49 -3.88
C THR A 41 -11.38 8.65 -2.93
N MET A 42 -10.56 8.83 -1.89
CA MET A 42 -10.73 9.93 -0.94
C MET A 42 -10.66 11.30 -1.62
N VAL A 43 -9.68 11.52 -2.50
CA VAL A 43 -9.51 12.79 -3.22
C VAL A 43 -10.73 13.07 -4.11
N ARG A 44 -11.21 12.08 -4.86
CA ARG A 44 -12.39 12.24 -5.72
C ARG A 44 -13.64 12.57 -4.91
N GLU A 45 -13.88 11.87 -3.81
CA GLU A 45 -15.03 12.12 -2.92
C GLU A 45 -15.01 13.55 -2.38
N HIS A 46 -13.89 13.99 -1.82
CA HIS A 46 -13.77 15.30 -1.19
C HIS A 46 -13.68 16.47 -2.18
N THR A 47 -13.30 16.21 -3.44
CA THR A 47 -13.23 17.25 -4.47
C THR A 47 -14.43 17.26 -5.41
N LYS A 48 -15.41 16.38 -5.19
CA LYS A 48 -16.55 16.15 -6.10
C LYS A 48 -16.08 15.81 -7.51
N GLY A 49 -15.05 14.96 -7.60
CA GLY A 49 -14.45 14.49 -8.85
C GLY A 49 -13.64 15.53 -9.62
N ARG A 50 -13.39 16.72 -9.06
CA ARG A 50 -12.63 17.78 -9.74
C ARG A 50 -11.11 17.59 -9.67
N ALA A 51 -10.64 16.75 -8.76
CA ALA A 51 -9.24 16.36 -8.68
C ALA A 51 -9.13 14.83 -8.58
N TRP A 52 -7.97 14.32 -8.98
CA TRP A 52 -7.61 12.90 -8.92
C TRP A 52 -6.10 12.77 -8.79
N ILE A 53 -5.65 11.61 -8.32
CA ILE A 53 -4.24 11.30 -8.19
C ILE A 53 -3.76 10.68 -9.51
N THR A 54 -2.76 11.31 -10.12
CA THR A 54 -2.15 10.84 -11.37
C THR A 54 -1.04 9.82 -11.14
N GLU A 55 -0.45 9.80 -9.94
CA GLU A 55 0.67 8.94 -9.62
C GLU A 55 0.78 8.74 -8.11
N THR A 56 1.19 7.54 -7.69
CA THR A 56 1.64 7.25 -6.34
C THR A 56 3.00 6.57 -6.42
N GLU A 57 4.01 7.17 -5.79
CA GLU A 57 5.37 6.63 -5.74
C GLU A 57 5.73 6.22 -4.31
N ILE A 58 6.33 5.03 -4.19
CA ILE A 58 6.87 4.47 -2.95
C ILE A 58 8.37 4.42 -3.09
N LEU A 59 9.07 5.10 -2.16
CA LEU A 59 10.52 5.09 -2.08
C LEU A 59 10.92 4.17 -0.92
N GLU A 60 11.63 3.09 -1.23
CA GLU A 60 12.17 2.15 -0.23
C GLU A 60 13.48 2.69 0.34
N ASP A 61 14.35 3.17 -0.55
CA ASP A 61 15.60 3.85 -0.23
C ASP A 61 15.93 4.89 -1.32
N SER A 62 17.11 5.52 -1.25
CA SER A 62 17.51 6.58 -2.18
C SER A 62 17.77 6.11 -3.63
N LYS A 63 17.83 4.81 -3.87
CA LYS A 63 18.10 4.20 -5.19
C LYS A 63 16.96 3.29 -5.67
N ASN A 64 16.02 2.95 -4.80
CA ASN A 64 14.94 2.04 -5.11
C ASN A 64 13.57 2.70 -4.84
N SER A 65 12.82 2.89 -5.92
CA SER A 65 11.43 3.38 -5.87
C SER A 65 10.55 2.65 -6.88
N ALA A 66 9.24 2.64 -6.60
CA ALA A 66 8.23 2.13 -7.50
C ALA A 66 7.08 3.13 -7.61
N ALA A 67 6.63 3.39 -8.84
CA ALA A 67 5.53 4.30 -9.12
C ALA A 67 4.36 3.56 -9.79
N TYR A 68 3.15 3.82 -9.31
CA TYR A 68 1.91 3.41 -9.94
C TYR A 68 1.25 4.61 -10.63
N ARG A 69 0.89 4.44 -11.90
CA ARG A 69 0.16 5.41 -12.72
C ARG A 69 -1.08 4.71 -13.30
N PRO A 70 -2.31 5.12 -12.95
CA PRO A 70 -3.51 4.57 -13.57
C PRO A 70 -3.55 4.92 -15.08
N ALA A 71 -4.09 4.01 -15.88
CA ALA A 71 -4.24 4.18 -17.33
C ALA A 71 -5.39 5.11 -17.71
#